data_AF-A0A814LST0-F1
#
_entry.id   AF-A0A814LST0-F1
#
_cell.length_a   1.000
_cell.length_b   1.000
_cell.length_c   1.000
_cell.angle_alpha   90.00
_cell.angle_beta   90.00
_cell.angle_gamma   90.00
#
_symmetry.space_group_name_H-M   'P 1'
#
loop_
_entity.id
_entity.type
_entity.pdbx_description
1 polymer ?
#
loop_
_entity_poly.entity_id
_entity_poly.type
_entity_poly.pdbx_seq_one_letter_code
_entity_poly.pdbx_strand_id
1 'polypeptide(L)'
;MHTAFWDVLREDLTSDPPRYEHIVKLIGEAKEDLKSLVLPHQINLKNQIDESIDLDTVKRRFEAKEADPHQYTKYFIDTMANLCAQCRDENIAKLRTIDDPTECFRNIMEVLSLMKIDMANFNIRQYRPLLQQQAIDYEKSTFDKFMENQRGMGIDPLASTYKWLERAFNRLKTKDTIGWYQIQTDRITSNSYQTPLTILNEAYCELLLWDPKYSFPETLELDEIRYNQVHIATMRLLILSTIMTVLSHLTGSILRDYESIKNLLKSQMIILLDDFPEKKKLKDILISLSEQVIKTTRDELDKYDKAKIIIDNEENIKDAITAIGQHHVIEHAVFKLLFFFRS
;
A
#
# COMPACT_ATOMS: atom_id res chain seq x y z
N MET A 1 -12.27 14.08 -19.81
CA MET A 1 -13.54 13.80 -20.52
C MET A 1 -14.71 14.66 -20.03
N HIS A 2 -14.59 15.41 -18.92
CA HIS A 2 -15.74 16.10 -18.30
C HIS A 2 -16.01 17.55 -18.72
N THR A 3 -15.02 18.33 -19.18
CA THR A 3 -15.23 19.76 -19.48
C THR A 3 -16.25 20.00 -20.60
N ALA A 4 -16.13 19.28 -21.72
CA ALA A 4 -17.06 19.42 -22.85
C ALA A 4 -18.53 19.11 -22.50
N PHE A 5 -18.78 18.20 -21.55
CA PHE A 5 -20.14 17.91 -21.10
C PHE A 5 -20.73 19.07 -20.29
N TRP A 6 -19.94 19.68 -19.40
CA TRP A 6 -20.39 20.83 -18.60
C TRP A 6 -20.58 22.08 -19.45
N ASP A 7 -19.74 22.27 -20.49
CA ASP A 7 -19.90 23.36 -21.44
C ASP A 7 -21.20 23.21 -22.26
N VAL A 8 -21.49 22.00 -22.75
CA VAL A 8 -22.76 21.68 -23.44
C VAL A 8 -23.96 21.84 -22.50
N LEU A 9 -23.87 21.39 -21.25
CA LEU A 9 -24.95 21.55 -20.27
C LEU A 9 -25.24 23.04 -20.00
N ARG A 10 -24.18 23.87 -19.91
CA ARG A 10 -24.33 25.32 -19.75
C ARG A 10 -24.96 25.95 -20.99
N GLU A 11 -24.57 25.55 -22.19
CA GLU A 11 -25.17 25.99 -23.45
C GLU A 11 -26.65 25.57 -23.56
N ASP A 12 -27.00 24.35 -23.14
CA ASP A 12 -28.36 23.83 -23.18
C ASP A 12 -29.30 24.55 -22.21
N LEU A 13 -28.80 24.95 -21.04
CA LEU A 13 -29.57 25.72 -20.06
C LEU A 13 -29.70 27.21 -20.43
N THR A 14 -28.78 27.75 -21.23
CA THR A 14 -28.79 29.15 -21.67
C THR A 14 -29.43 29.36 -23.04
N SER A 15 -29.65 28.30 -23.81
CA SER A 15 -30.33 28.32 -25.11
C SER A 15 -31.83 28.67 -24.98
N ASP A 16 -32.40 29.33 -26.00
CA ASP A 16 -33.84 29.60 -26.12
C ASP A 16 -34.46 28.83 -27.31
N PRO A 17 -35.27 27.77 -27.09
CA PRO A 17 -35.72 27.23 -25.81
C PRO A 17 -34.67 26.33 -25.11
N PRO A 18 -34.65 26.31 -23.77
CA PRO A 18 -33.70 25.50 -23.00
C PRO A 18 -33.95 24.01 -23.18
N ARG A 19 -32.86 23.23 -23.27
CA ARG A 19 -32.91 21.77 -23.42
C ARG A 19 -32.59 21.10 -22.09
N TYR A 20 -33.56 20.37 -21.54
CA TYR A 20 -33.43 19.75 -20.22
C TYR A 20 -32.99 18.28 -20.22
N GLU A 21 -32.68 17.70 -21.38
CA GLU A 21 -32.33 16.27 -21.46
C GLU A 21 -31.07 15.92 -20.65
N HIS A 22 -30.02 16.73 -20.76
CA HIS A 22 -28.76 16.50 -20.06
C HIS A 22 -28.87 16.71 -18.55
N ILE A 23 -29.65 17.70 -18.10
CA ILE A 23 -29.84 17.92 -16.65
C ILE A 23 -30.68 16.82 -16.01
N VAL A 24 -31.71 16.31 -16.70
CA VAL A 24 -32.51 15.18 -16.21
C VAL A 24 -31.65 13.93 -16.08
N LYS A 25 -30.78 13.67 -17.07
CA LYS A 25 -29.82 12.56 -16.99
C LYS A 25 -28.87 12.72 -15.81
N LEU A 26 -28.34 13.92 -15.59
CA LEU A 26 -27.42 14.22 -14.50
C LEU A 26 -28.09 14.07 -13.12
N ILE A 27 -29.35 14.49 -12.97
CA ILE A 27 -30.14 14.25 -11.77
C ILE A 27 -30.32 12.75 -11.53
N GLY A 28 -30.53 11.96 -12.58
CA GLY A 28 -30.58 10.50 -12.50
C GLY A 28 -29.27 9.87 -12.05
N GLU A 29 -28.14 10.30 -12.60
CA GLU A 29 -26.81 9.84 -12.18
C GLU A 29 -26.53 10.22 -10.71
N ALA A 30 -26.80 11.47 -10.31
CA ALA A 30 -26.64 11.92 -8.93
C ALA A 30 -27.55 11.16 -7.95
N LYS A 31 -28.77 10.81 -8.36
CA LYS A 31 -29.71 10.01 -7.58
C LYS A 31 -29.18 8.60 -7.32
N GLU A 32 -28.70 7.92 -8.36
CA GLU A 32 -28.14 6.57 -8.22
C GLU A 32 -26.86 6.58 -7.38
N ASP A 33 -26.04 7.61 -7.53
CA ASP A 33 -24.86 7.85 -6.70
C ASP A 33 -25.23 8.02 -5.23
N LEU A 34 -26.25 8.82 -4.92
CA LEU A 34 -26.77 9.00 -3.57
C LEU A 34 -27.33 7.70 -2.98
N LYS A 35 -28.08 6.92 -3.78
CA LYS A 35 -28.62 5.61 -3.36
C LYS A 35 -27.53 4.59 -3.06
N SER A 36 -26.41 4.66 -3.78
CA SER A 36 -25.27 3.78 -3.54
C SER A 36 -24.59 4.01 -2.18
N LEU A 37 -24.77 5.19 -1.58
CA LEU A 37 -24.27 5.50 -0.24
C LEU A 37 -25.11 4.88 0.87
N VAL A 38 -26.35 4.49 0.57
CA VAL A 38 -27.27 3.95 1.58
C VAL A 38 -27.06 2.44 1.75
N LEU A 39 -26.97 2.00 3.01
CA LEU A 39 -26.74 0.59 3.33
C LEU A 39 -27.86 -0.32 2.79
N PRO A 40 -27.59 -1.58 2.41
CA PRO A 40 -28.59 -2.50 1.85
C PRO A 40 -29.83 -2.68 2.74
N HIS A 41 -29.67 -2.63 4.06
CA HIS A 41 -30.73 -2.83 5.04
C HIS A 41 -31.64 -1.60 5.22
N GLN A 42 -31.24 -0.42 4.75
CA GLN A 42 -31.98 0.83 4.90
C GLN A 42 -32.97 1.05 3.74
N ILE A 43 -33.89 0.09 3.57
CA ILE A 43 -34.85 0.05 2.45
C ILE A 43 -35.74 1.31 2.43
N ASN A 44 -36.21 1.76 3.60
CA ASN A 44 -37.07 2.94 3.70
C ASN A 44 -36.39 4.22 3.17
N LEU A 45 -35.11 4.41 3.49
CA LEU A 45 -34.37 5.59 3.04
C LEU A 45 -34.11 5.55 1.52
N LYS A 46 -33.85 4.36 0.96
CA LYS A 46 -33.74 4.18 -0.50
C LYS A 46 -35.06 4.50 -1.21
N ASN A 47 -36.18 4.01 -0.68
CA ASN A 47 -37.50 4.29 -1.22
C ASN A 47 -37.84 5.78 -1.14
N GLN A 48 -37.51 6.46 -0.03
CA GLN A 48 -37.70 7.91 0.11
C GLN A 48 -36.92 8.71 -0.95
N ILE A 49 -35.66 8.33 -1.22
CA ILE A 49 -34.86 8.96 -2.29
C ILE A 49 -35.51 8.68 -3.65
N ASP A 50 -35.99 7.45 -3.88
CA ASP A 50 -36.66 7.07 -5.12
C ASP A 50 -37.95 7.86 -5.37
N GLU A 51 -38.77 8.04 -4.35
CA GLU A 51 -40.03 8.80 -4.40
C GLU A 51 -39.80 10.31 -4.56
N SER A 52 -38.78 10.86 -3.89
CA SER A 52 -38.49 12.30 -3.96
C SER A 52 -37.93 12.75 -5.32
N ILE A 53 -37.21 11.87 -6.02
CA ILE A 53 -36.63 12.13 -7.34
C ILE A 53 -37.14 11.05 -8.30
N ASP A 54 -38.41 11.15 -8.67
CA ASP A 54 -38.96 10.36 -9.77
C ASP A 54 -38.58 10.99 -11.12
N LEU A 55 -37.72 10.33 -11.91
CA LEU A 55 -37.19 10.85 -13.17
C LEU A 55 -38.30 11.17 -14.20
N ASP A 56 -39.39 10.41 -14.20
CA ASP A 56 -40.51 10.68 -15.10
C ASP A 56 -41.22 11.97 -14.71
N THR A 57 -41.42 12.20 -13.42
CA THR A 57 -42.00 13.44 -12.89
C THR A 57 -41.05 14.62 -13.08
N VAL A 58 -39.74 14.44 -12.86
CA VAL A 58 -38.72 15.46 -13.10
C VAL A 58 -38.74 15.89 -14.56
N LYS A 59 -38.74 14.94 -15.51
CA LYS A 59 -38.81 15.22 -16.95
C LYS A 59 -40.06 16.00 -17.31
N ARG A 60 -41.24 15.58 -16.85
CA ARG A 60 -42.51 16.29 -17.11
C ARG A 60 -42.50 17.73 -16.58
N ARG A 61 -41.96 17.96 -15.38
CA ARG A 61 -41.89 19.31 -14.80
C ARG A 61 -40.93 20.23 -15.54
N PHE A 62 -39.82 19.70 -16.05
CA PHE A 62 -38.90 20.44 -16.91
C PHE A 62 -39.52 20.78 -18.27
N GLU A 63 -40.24 19.83 -18.90
CA GLU A 63 -40.97 20.08 -20.15
C GLU A 63 -42.07 21.14 -19.99
N ALA A 64 -42.75 21.16 -18.84
CA ALA A 64 -43.76 22.16 -18.49
C ALA A 64 -43.18 23.54 -18.10
N LYS A 65 -41.85 23.70 -18.02
CA LYS A 65 -41.14 24.88 -17.49
C LYS A 65 -41.51 25.24 -16.03
N GLU A 66 -41.94 24.25 -15.25
CA GLU A 66 -42.31 24.40 -13.83
C GLU A 66 -41.17 23.99 -12.88
N ALA A 67 -40.13 23.33 -13.39
CA ALA A 67 -38.99 22.87 -12.61
C ALA A 67 -37.82 23.86 -12.63
N ASP A 68 -37.26 24.10 -11.45
CA ASP A 68 -36.05 24.89 -11.24
C ASP A 68 -34.87 23.98 -10.89
N PRO A 69 -33.76 23.98 -11.66
CA PRO A 69 -32.53 23.27 -11.34
C PRO A 69 -32.01 23.48 -9.91
N HIS A 70 -32.17 24.69 -9.35
CA HIS A 70 -31.67 25.03 -8.01
C HIS A 70 -32.40 24.28 -6.89
N GLN A 71 -33.65 23.85 -7.12
CA GLN A 71 -34.39 23.06 -6.13
C GLN A 71 -33.78 21.66 -5.98
N TYR A 72 -33.34 21.07 -7.09
CA TYR A 72 -32.71 19.76 -7.09
C TYR A 72 -31.31 19.80 -6.49
N THR A 73 -30.49 20.82 -6.82
CA THR A 73 -29.17 20.98 -6.19
C THR A 73 -29.29 21.13 -4.68
N LYS A 74 -30.25 21.93 -4.20
CA LYS A 74 -30.53 22.08 -2.76
C LYS A 74 -30.95 20.77 -2.12
N TYR A 75 -31.86 20.01 -2.74
CA TYR A 75 -32.26 18.69 -2.25
C TYR A 75 -31.06 17.74 -2.13
N PHE A 76 -30.19 17.68 -3.15
CA PHE A 76 -28.99 16.85 -3.11
C PHE A 76 -28.05 17.30 -1.98
N ILE A 77 -27.79 18.60 -1.84
CA ILE A 77 -26.91 19.14 -0.79
C ILE A 77 -27.46 18.81 0.60
N ASP A 78 -28.75 19.00 0.85
CA ASP A 78 -29.38 18.72 2.14
C ASP A 78 -29.38 17.22 2.45
N THR A 79 -29.63 16.37 1.45
CA THR A 79 -29.57 14.91 1.63
C THR A 79 -28.14 14.43 1.86
N MET A 80 -27.17 14.98 1.13
CA MET A 80 -25.74 14.71 1.35
C MET A 80 -25.29 15.16 2.73
N ALA A 81 -25.73 16.33 3.21
CA ALA A 81 -25.42 16.84 4.55
C ALA A 81 -25.88 15.86 5.66
N ASN A 82 -27.01 15.18 5.46
CA ASN A 82 -27.51 14.21 6.42
C ASN A 82 -26.78 12.86 6.38
N LEU A 83 -26.14 12.52 5.26
CA LEU A 83 -25.48 11.23 5.05
C LEU A 83 -23.96 11.29 5.15
N CYS A 84 -23.35 12.48 5.05
CA CYS A 84 -21.91 12.62 5.01
C CYS A 84 -21.27 12.45 6.40
N ALA A 85 -19.99 12.06 6.39
CA ALA A 85 -19.16 12.11 7.59
C ALA A 85 -18.75 13.55 7.90
N GLN A 86 -18.45 13.83 9.16
CA GLN A 86 -18.04 15.17 9.66
C GLN A 86 -16.87 15.78 8.86
N CYS A 87 -15.95 14.95 8.34
CA CYS A 87 -14.83 15.42 7.52
C CYS A 87 -15.25 16.03 6.17
N ARG A 88 -16.51 15.88 5.76
CA ARG A 88 -17.07 16.41 4.51
C ARG A 88 -17.97 17.62 4.71
N ASP A 89 -18.25 18.02 5.94
CA ASP A 89 -19.13 19.15 6.25
C ASP A 89 -18.64 20.46 5.60
N GLU A 90 -17.31 20.67 5.55
CA GLU A 90 -16.71 21.83 4.87
C GLU A 90 -16.97 21.82 3.35
N ASN A 91 -16.96 20.64 2.72
CA ASN A 91 -17.25 20.51 1.29
C ASN A 91 -18.74 20.78 1.03
N ILE A 92 -19.64 20.28 1.88
CA ILE A 92 -21.07 20.57 1.81
C ILE A 92 -21.34 22.07 2.02
N ALA A 93 -20.63 22.72 2.93
CA ALA A 93 -20.74 24.16 3.14
C ALA A 93 -20.31 24.95 1.89
N LYS A 94 -19.24 24.53 1.20
CA LYS A 94 -18.82 25.12 -0.08
C LYS A 94 -19.88 24.96 -1.17
N LEU A 95 -20.56 23.80 -1.24
CA LEU A 95 -21.64 23.58 -2.21
C LEU A 95 -22.81 24.58 -2.04
N ARG A 96 -23.10 25.00 -0.80
CA ARG A 96 -24.16 25.98 -0.51
C ARG A 96 -23.85 27.40 -1.00
N THR A 97 -22.58 27.70 -1.30
CA THR A 97 -22.14 29.03 -1.74
C THR A 97 -22.18 29.21 -3.26
N ILE A 98 -22.35 28.12 -4.02
CA ILE A 98 -22.33 28.13 -5.48
C ILE A 98 -23.73 28.43 -5.99
N ASP A 99 -23.86 29.52 -6.74
CA ASP A 99 -25.14 29.93 -7.35
C ASP A 99 -25.36 29.27 -8.72
N ASP A 100 -24.34 29.16 -9.59
CA ASP A 100 -24.50 28.52 -10.91
C ASP A 100 -24.91 27.03 -10.77
N PRO A 101 -26.11 26.63 -11.26
CA PRO A 101 -26.58 25.25 -11.12
C PRO A 101 -25.66 24.24 -11.82
N THR A 102 -25.01 24.64 -12.91
CA THR A 102 -24.08 23.77 -13.66
C THR A 102 -22.86 23.43 -12.82
N GLU A 103 -22.20 24.45 -12.25
CA GLU A 103 -21.06 24.28 -11.37
C GLU A 103 -21.44 23.61 -10.05
N CYS A 104 -22.64 23.88 -9.53
CA CYS A 104 -23.14 23.23 -8.33
C CYS A 104 -23.28 21.72 -8.54
N PHE A 105 -23.93 21.27 -9.62
CA PHE A 105 -24.03 19.84 -9.94
C PHE A 105 -22.68 19.18 -10.18
N ARG A 106 -21.73 19.88 -10.82
CA ARG A 106 -20.37 19.37 -10.99
C ARG A 106 -19.71 19.07 -9.65
N ASN A 107 -19.72 20.05 -8.74
CA ASN A 107 -19.13 19.86 -7.42
C ASN A 107 -19.91 18.83 -6.58
N ILE A 108 -21.23 18.72 -6.74
CA ILE A 108 -22.05 17.66 -6.11
C ILE A 108 -21.55 16.29 -6.55
N MET A 109 -21.35 16.05 -7.85
CA MET A 109 -20.85 14.77 -8.35
C MET A 109 -19.44 14.46 -7.83
N GLU A 110 -18.57 15.47 -7.77
CA GLU A 110 -17.23 15.31 -7.18
C GLU A 110 -17.31 14.92 -5.69
N VAL A 111 -18.15 15.59 -4.90
CA VAL A 111 -18.32 15.27 -3.47
C VAL A 111 -19.01 13.91 -3.27
N LEU A 112 -20.00 13.54 -4.09
CA LEU A 112 -20.62 12.22 -4.05
C LEU A 112 -19.59 11.10 -4.33
N SER A 113 -18.67 11.32 -5.26
CA SER A 113 -17.58 10.35 -5.53
C SER A 113 -16.67 10.15 -4.32
N LEU A 114 -16.39 11.22 -3.57
CA LEU A 114 -15.62 11.16 -2.32
C LEU A 114 -16.41 10.44 -1.22
N MET A 115 -17.71 10.73 -1.09
CA MET A 115 -18.58 10.05 -0.13
C MET A 115 -18.70 8.55 -0.40
N LYS A 116 -18.65 8.11 -1.67
CA LYS A 116 -18.60 6.68 -2.03
C LYS A 116 -17.35 6.00 -1.49
N ILE A 117 -16.20 6.66 -1.60
CA ILE A 117 -14.93 6.16 -1.04
C ILE A 117 -15.03 6.07 0.48
N ASP A 118 -15.61 7.09 1.13
CA ASP A 118 -15.80 7.11 2.58
C ASP A 118 -16.70 5.95 3.03
N MET A 119 -17.81 5.70 2.31
CA MET A 119 -18.73 4.59 2.58
C MET A 119 -18.06 3.21 2.36
N ALA A 120 -17.26 3.06 1.31
CA ALA A 120 -16.49 1.84 1.08
C ALA A 120 -15.50 1.57 2.23
N ASN A 121 -14.78 2.61 2.66
CA ASN A 121 -13.85 2.52 3.79
C ASN A 121 -14.57 2.21 5.11
N PHE A 122 -15.74 2.81 5.34
CA PHE A 122 -16.58 2.51 6.50
C PHE A 122 -17.00 1.04 6.52
N ASN A 123 -17.53 0.53 5.40
CA ASN A 123 -17.93 -0.86 5.26
C ASN A 123 -16.74 -1.82 5.47
N ILE A 124 -15.57 -1.54 4.88
CA ILE A 124 -14.36 -2.35 5.12
C ILE A 124 -14.02 -2.40 6.61
N ARG A 125 -14.08 -1.27 7.33
CA ARG A 125 -13.81 -1.23 8.78
C ARG A 125 -14.86 -2.01 9.57
N GLN A 126 -16.13 -1.93 9.19
CA GLN A 126 -17.21 -2.63 9.86
C GLN A 126 -17.15 -4.16 9.67
N TYR A 127 -16.85 -4.62 8.46
CA TYR A 127 -16.81 -6.06 8.14
C TYR A 127 -15.50 -6.74 8.53
N ARG A 128 -14.38 -6.00 8.59
CA ARG A 128 -13.06 -6.53 8.97
C ARG A 128 -13.06 -7.44 10.21
N PRO A 129 -13.66 -7.08 11.37
CA PRO A 129 -13.65 -7.96 12.54
C PRO A 129 -14.41 -9.27 12.31
N LEU A 130 -15.51 -9.24 11.55
CA LEU A 130 -16.30 -10.44 11.23
C LEU A 130 -15.50 -11.38 10.32
N LEU A 131 -14.82 -10.82 9.31
CA LEU A 131 -13.94 -11.58 8.43
C LEU A 131 -12.76 -12.20 9.19
N GLN A 132 -12.19 -11.47 10.16
CA GLN A 132 -11.10 -11.99 11.00
C GLN A 132 -11.55 -13.15 11.89
N GLN A 133 -12.78 -13.13 12.41
CA GLN A 133 -13.32 -14.23 13.21
C GLN A 133 -13.46 -15.52 12.39
N GLN A 134 -13.84 -15.42 11.12
CA GLN A 134 -14.05 -16.57 10.23
C GLN A 134 -12.79 -16.95 9.42
N ALA A 135 -11.70 -16.19 9.53
CA ALA A 135 -10.50 -16.38 8.72
C ALA A 135 -9.88 -17.77 8.90
N ILE A 136 -9.82 -18.27 10.14
CA ILE A 136 -9.21 -19.56 10.45
C ILE A 136 -10.00 -20.71 9.80
N ASP A 137 -11.33 -20.67 9.88
CA ASP A 137 -12.19 -21.71 9.30
C ASP A 137 -12.14 -21.67 7.77
N TYR A 138 -12.08 -20.47 7.21
CA TYR A 138 -11.91 -20.26 5.77
C TYR A 138 -10.57 -20.81 5.27
N GLU A 139 -9.46 -20.47 5.92
CA GLU A 139 -8.12 -20.95 5.57
C GLU A 139 -8.05 -22.48 5.64
N LYS A 140 -8.55 -23.09 6.73
CA LYS A 140 -8.62 -24.55 6.88
C LYS A 140 -9.44 -25.21 5.77
N SER A 141 -10.66 -24.74 5.53
CA SER A 141 -11.53 -25.34 4.49
C SER A 141 -10.97 -25.18 3.08
N THR A 142 -10.22 -24.11 2.81
CA THR A 142 -9.55 -23.88 1.54
C THR A 142 -8.35 -24.82 1.39
N PHE A 143 -7.58 -24.98 2.45
CA PHE A 143 -6.47 -25.91 2.50
C PHE A 143 -6.94 -27.38 2.36
N ASP A 144 -8.04 -27.76 2.99
CA ASP A 144 -8.61 -29.11 2.85
C ASP A 144 -9.00 -29.40 1.39
N LYS A 145 -9.66 -28.46 0.71
CA LYS A 145 -9.97 -28.57 -0.73
C LYS A 145 -8.72 -28.68 -1.58
N PHE A 146 -7.69 -27.90 -1.26
CA PHE A 146 -6.40 -27.97 -1.95
C PHE A 146 -5.77 -29.37 -1.81
N MET A 147 -5.77 -29.93 -0.60
CA MET A 147 -5.28 -31.27 -0.31
C MET A 147 -6.07 -32.35 -1.06
N GLU A 148 -7.40 -32.24 -1.10
CA GLU A 148 -8.27 -33.16 -1.86
C GLU A 148 -7.98 -33.12 -3.37
N ASN A 149 -7.85 -31.91 -3.94
CA ASN A 149 -7.58 -31.72 -5.36
C ASN A 149 -6.23 -32.33 -5.76
N GLN A 150 -5.18 -32.09 -4.96
CA GLN A 150 -3.84 -32.61 -5.25
C GLN A 150 -3.76 -34.13 -5.09
N ARG A 151 -4.41 -34.69 -4.07
CA ARG A 151 -4.56 -36.15 -3.92
C ARG A 151 -5.31 -36.77 -5.08
N GLY A 152 -6.35 -36.10 -5.60
CA GLY A 152 -7.08 -36.52 -6.79
C GLY A 152 -6.22 -36.57 -8.06
N MET A 153 -5.15 -35.75 -8.13
CA MET A 153 -4.16 -35.77 -9.21
C MET A 153 -3.00 -36.76 -8.97
N GLY A 154 -2.96 -37.45 -7.83
CA GLY A 154 -1.90 -38.40 -7.47
C GLY A 154 -0.55 -37.73 -7.16
N ILE A 155 -0.54 -36.43 -6.86
CA ILE A 155 0.65 -35.65 -6.51
C ILE A 155 0.77 -35.60 -4.99
N ASP A 156 1.99 -35.70 -4.44
CA ASP A 156 2.23 -35.48 -3.02
C ASP A 156 1.97 -34.01 -2.68
N PRO A 157 0.95 -33.70 -1.86
CA PRO A 157 0.47 -32.34 -1.70
C PRO A 157 1.40 -31.43 -0.88
N LEU A 158 2.40 -32.01 -0.22
CA LEU A 158 3.29 -31.29 0.70
C LEU A 158 4.77 -31.36 0.30
N ALA A 159 5.04 -31.74 -0.95
CA ALA A 159 6.39 -31.99 -1.43
C ALA A 159 7.32 -30.77 -1.27
N SER A 160 6.85 -29.55 -1.54
CA SER A 160 7.67 -28.34 -1.39
C SER A 160 7.82 -27.94 0.08
N THR A 161 6.78 -28.10 0.90
CA THR A 161 6.87 -27.94 2.36
C THR A 161 7.90 -28.88 2.97
N TYR A 162 7.94 -30.15 2.57
CA TYR A 162 8.96 -31.09 3.06
C TYR A 162 10.38 -30.65 2.66
N LYS A 163 10.59 -30.30 1.39
CA LYS A 163 11.88 -29.79 0.91
C LYS A 163 12.31 -28.51 1.64
N TRP A 164 11.36 -27.63 1.94
CA TRP A 164 11.61 -26.40 2.69
C TRP A 164 12.08 -26.68 4.12
N LEU A 165 11.39 -27.55 4.86
CA LEU A 165 11.80 -27.95 6.21
C LEU A 165 13.13 -28.72 6.21
N GLU A 166 13.36 -29.57 5.20
CA GLU A 166 14.62 -30.29 5.04
C GLU A 166 15.80 -29.32 4.81
N ARG A 167 15.62 -28.26 4.00
CA ARG A 167 16.64 -27.21 3.84
C ARG A 167 16.96 -26.52 5.17
N ALA A 168 15.93 -26.15 5.94
CA ALA A 168 16.12 -25.54 7.25
C ALA A 168 16.86 -26.47 8.23
N PHE A 169 16.50 -27.76 8.26
CA PHE A 169 17.19 -28.77 9.06
C PHE A 169 18.66 -28.92 8.66
N ASN A 170 18.95 -28.97 7.36
CA ASN A 170 20.32 -29.08 6.85
C ASN A 170 21.16 -27.85 7.19
N ARG A 171 20.61 -26.63 7.09
CA ARG A 171 21.29 -25.39 7.51
C ARG A 171 21.65 -25.40 9.00
N LEU A 172 20.74 -25.87 9.86
CA LEU A 172 21.02 -26.04 11.29
C LEU A 172 22.14 -27.07 11.55
N LYS A 173 22.20 -28.13 10.74
CA LYS A 173 23.24 -29.16 10.85
C LYS A 173 24.61 -28.67 10.40
N THR A 174 24.68 -27.88 9.32
CA THR A 174 25.94 -27.31 8.80
C THR A 174 26.39 -26.06 9.55
N LYS A 175 25.56 -25.53 10.47
CA LYS A 175 25.76 -24.26 11.18
C LYS A 175 25.73 -23.01 10.28
N ASP A 176 25.21 -23.14 9.06
CA ASP A 176 24.91 -22.03 8.15
C ASP A 176 23.46 -21.54 8.39
N THR A 177 23.17 -21.14 9.62
CA THR A 177 21.82 -20.71 10.04
C THR A 177 21.58 -19.25 9.67
N ILE A 178 20.41 -18.91 9.14
CA ILE A 178 19.93 -17.55 8.82
C ILE A 178 19.67 -16.75 10.12
N GLY A 179 19.28 -17.42 11.21
CA GLY A 179 19.15 -16.82 12.53
C GLY A 179 20.42 -16.89 13.40
N TRP A 180 20.64 -15.92 14.29
CA TRP A 180 21.58 -16.04 15.41
C TRP A 180 21.00 -16.99 16.47
N TYR A 181 21.11 -18.30 16.23
CA TYR A 181 21.01 -19.32 17.28
C TYR A 181 22.39 -19.73 17.80
N GLN A 182 23.46 -19.08 17.35
CA GLN A 182 24.77 -19.15 18.01
C GLN A 182 24.73 -18.35 19.32
N ILE A 183 23.88 -18.76 20.26
CA ILE A 183 24.06 -18.41 21.66
C ILE A 183 25.47 -18.88 22.01
N GLN A 184 26.37 -17.93 22.32
CA GLN A 184 27.68 -18.17 22.91
C GLN A 184 27.52 -19.10 24.11
N THR A 185 27.58 -20.40 23.86
CA THR A 185 27.57 -21.42 24.89
C THR A 185 28.49 -22.51 24.41
N ASP A 186 29.75 -22.38 24.79
CA ASP A 186 30.76 -23.45 24.77
C ASP A 186 30.35 -24.67 25.65
N ARG A 187 29.06 -24.88 25.92
CA ARG A 187 28.55 -25.77 26.97
C ARG A 187 27.29 -26.57 26.63
N ILE A 188 26.73 -26.50 25.42
CA ILE A 188 25.58 -27.36 25.07
C ILE A 188 25.99 -28.35 23.98
N THR A 189 25.75 -29.63 24.25
CA THR A 189 26.05 -30.76 23.36
C THR A 189 25.30 -30.62 22.03
N SER A 190 25.92 -31.03 20.92
CA SER A 190 25.49 -30.85 19.53
C SER A 190 24.04 -31.29 19.19
N ASN A 191 23.38 -32.07 20.04
CA ASN A 191 22.02 -32.58 19.81
C ASN A 191 20.91 -31.71 20.42
N SER A 192 21.22 -30.69 21.24
CA SER A 192 20.20 -29.84 21.88
C SER A 192 19.60 -28.76 20.95
N TYR A 193 20.20 -28.54 19.79
CA TYR A 193 19.84 -27.44 18.87
C TYR A 193 18.84 -27.84 17.78
N GLN A 194 18.53 -29.13 17.64
CA GLN A 194 17.63 -29.68 16.61
C GLN A 194 16.24 -29.97 17.18
N THR A 195 15.65 -28.99 17.86
CA THR A 195 14.25 -29.07 18.28
C THR A 195 13.34 -28.77 17.08
N PRO A 196 12.11 -29.32 17.03
CA PRO A 196 11.14 -28.94 15.99
C PRO A 196 10.92 -27.42 15.90
N LEU A 197 10.96 -26.73 17.04
CA LEU A 197 10.80 -25.27 17.11
C LEU A 197 11.96 -24.52 16.46
N THR A 198 13.20 -24.94 16.67
CA THR A 198 14.38 -24.30 16.06
C THR A 198 14.41 -24.50 14.56
N ILE A 199 14.00 -25.68 14.08
CA ILE A 199 13.85 -25.97 12.64
C ILE A 199 12.77 -25.08 12.02
N LEU A 200 11.61 -24.98 12.67
CA LEU A 200 10.53 -24.12 12.20
C LEU A 200 10.95 -22.65 12.14
N ASN A 201 11.58 -22.12 13.19
CA ASN A 201 12.01 -20.73 13.18
C ASN A 201 13.00 -20.44 12.04
N GLU A 202 13.98 -21.33 11.84
CA GLU A 202 14.94 -21.22 10.74
C GLU A 202 14.24 -21.29 9.37
N ALA A 203 13.24 -22.15 9.23
CA ALA A 203 12.43 -22.24 8.01
C ALA A 203 11.65 -20.94 7.75
N TYR A 204 11.01 -20.36 8.78
CA TYR A 204 10.31 -19.07 8.67
C TYR A 204 11.26 -17.90 8.39
N CYS A 205 12.48 -17.92 8.92
CA CYS A 205 13.50 -16.92 8.57
C CYS A 205 13.90 -16.99 7.10
N GLU A 206 13.93 -18.17 6.47
CA GLU A 206 14.18 -18.31 5.03
C GLU A 206 13.13 -17.59 4.19
N LEU A 207 11.87 -17.51 4.64
CA LEU A 207 10.81 -16.79 3.90
C LEU A 207 11.09 -15.29 3.77
N LEU A 208 11.84 -14.70 4.71
CA LEU A 208 12.24 -13.29 4.63
C LEU A 208 13.25 -13.04 3.50
N LEU A 209 14.00 -14.07 3.10
CA LEU A 209 15.04 -14.03 2.07
C LEU A 209 14.80 -15.12 1.02
N TRP A 210 13.53 -15.27 0.62
CA TRP A 210 13.14 -16.34 -0.29
C TRP A 210 13.89 -16.25 -1.63
N ASP A 211 14.56 -17.34 -2.02
CA ASP A 211 15.18 -17.44 -3.35
C ASP A 211 14.11 -17.88 -4.36
N PRO A 212 13.85 -17.09 -5.43
CA PRO A 212 12.88 -17.43 -6.48
C PRO A 212 13.11 -18.78 -7.18
N LYS A 213 14.28 -19.40 -7.01
CA LYS A 213 14.58 -20.74 -7.54
C LYS A 213 13.79 -21.86 -6.84
N TYR A 214 13.31 -21.63 -5.62
CA TYR A 214 12.60 -22.65 -4.85
C TYR A 214 11.09 -22.49 -4.96
N SER A 215 10.37 -23.61 -5.08
CA SER A 215 8.91 -23.67 -4.98
C SER A 215 8.45 -23.26 -3.59
N PHE A 216 7.48 -22.34 -3.53
CA PHE A 216 6.93 -21.83 -2.28
C PHE A 216 6.25 -22.96 -1.49
N PRO A 217 6.32 -22.99 -0.14
CA PRO A 217 5.72 -24.06 0.65
C PRO A 217 4.19 -24.06 0.49
N GLU A 218 3.62 -25.20 0.14
CA GLU A 218 2.17 -25.34 -0.12
C GLU A 218 1.33 -24.99 1.13
N THR A 219 1.88 -25.28 2.32
CA THR A 219 1.27 -24.92 3.61
C THR A 219 1.07 -23.43 3.82
N LEU A 220 1.77 -22.57 3.08
CA LEU A 220 1.73 -21.11 3.20
C LEU A 220 1.25 -20.45 1.90
N GLU A 221 0.73 -21.20 0.94
CA GLU A 221 0.38 -20.70 -0.39
C GLU A 221 -0.63 -19.53 -0.35
N LEU A 222 -1.62 -19.58 0.55
CA LEU A 222 -2.57 -18.47 0.75
C LEU A 222 -1.89 -17.16 1.20
N ASP A 223 -0.68 -17.27 1.76
CA ASP A 223 0.09 -16.17 2.33
C ASP A 223 1.27 -15.76 1.46
N GLU A 224 1.46 -16.39 0.30
CA GLU A 224 2.61 -16.13 -0.58
C GLU A 224 2.76 -14.64 -0.88
N ILE A 225 1.65 -13.96 -1.23
CA ILE A 225 1.64 -12.52 -1.53
C ILE A 225 2.08 -11.71 -0.30
N ARG A 226 1.62 -12.08 0.90
CA ARG A 226 1.97 -11.40 2.15
C ARG A 226 3.47 -11.58 2.45
N TYR A 227 3.98 -12.80 2.31
CA TYR A 227 5.40 -13.07 2.51
C TYR A 227 6.28 -12.37 1.48
N ASN A 228 5.85 -12.30 0.22
CA ASN A 228 6.58 -11.56 -0.81
C ASN A 228 6.65 -10.04 -0.50
N GLN A 229 5.57 -9.45 0.01
CA GLN A 229 5.59 -8.06 0.48
C GLN A 229 6.57 -7.85 1.63
N VAL A 230 6.59 -8.77 2.60
CA VAL A 230 7.54 -8.74 3.72
C VAL A 230 8.98 -8.91 3.20
N HIS A 231 9.22 -9.85 2.29
CA HIS A 231 10.52 -10.06 1.65
C HIS A 231 11.03 -8.78 0.97
N ILE A 232 10.19 -8.12 0.17
CA ILE A 232 10.52 -6.84 -0.49
C ILE A 232 10.84 -5.77 0.56
N ALA A 233 10.02 -5.65 1.60
CA ALA A 233 10.25 -4.68 2.68
C ALA A 233 11.59 -4.96 3.42
N THR A 234 11.88 -6.22 3.72
CA THR A 234 13.15 -6.66 4.34
C THR A 234 14.33 -6.32 3.44
N MET A 235 14.24 -6.56 2.13
CA MET A 235 15.28 -6.21 1.16
C MET A 235 15.52 -4.70 1.09
N ARG A 236 14.47 -3.87 1.08
CA ARG A 236 14.60 -2.40 1.10
C ARG A 236 15.27 -1.91 2.38
N LEU A 237 14.83 -2.41 3.54
CA LEU A 237 15.41 -2.06 4.85
C LEU A 237 16.87 -2.44 4.95
N LEU A 238 17.23 -3.59 4.41
CA LEU A 238 18.58 -4.09 4.34
C LEU A 238 19.49 -3.19 3.51
N ILE A 239 19.08 -2.84 2.29
CA ILE A 239 19.85 -1.95 1.41
C ILE A 239 20.05 -0.60 2.11
N LEU A 240 18.96 -0.01 2.60
CA LEU A 240 18.98 1.26 3.33
C LEU A 240 19.99 1.21 4.48
N SER A 241 19.90 0.18 5.29
CA SER A 241 20.70 0.09 6.50
C SER A 241 22.18 -0.20 6.18
N THR A 242 22.46 -1.00 5.15
CA THR A 242 23.84 -1.25 4.69
C THR A 242 24.48 0.05 4.20
N ILE A 243 23.75 0.82 3.38
CA ILE A 243 24.21 2.13 2.91
C ILE A 243 24.47 3.06 4.10
N MET A 244 23.54 3.13 5.06
CA MET A 244 23.72 3.95 6.26
C MET A 244 24.91 3.51 7.11
N THR A 245 25.18 2.20 7.23
CA THR A 245 26.36 1.68 7.93
C THR A 245 27.65 2.04 7.19
N VAL A 246 27.71 1.86 5.87
CA VAL A 246 28.86 2.23 5.04
C VAL A 246 29.15 3.73 5.18
N LEU A 247 28.12 4.56 5.09
CA LEU A 247 28.26 6.01 5.27
C LEU A 247 28.73 6.37 6.67
N SER A 248 28.17 5.74 7.72
CA SER A 248 28.59 5.99 9.10
C SER A 248 30.04 5.57 9.35
N HIS A 249 30.49 4.49 8.70
CA HIS A 249 31.88 4.05 8.78
C HIS A 249 32.84 5.02 8.08
N LEU A 250 32.48 5.51 6.89
CA LEU A 250 33.35 6.36 6.06
C LEU A 250 33.33 7.84 6.48
N THR A 251 32.22 8.34 7.03
CA THR A 251 32.08 9.75 7.47
C THR A 251 32.30 9.95 8.98
N GLY A 252 32.49 8.86 9.74
CA GLY A 252 32.84 8.92 11.16
C GLY A 252 31.74 9.53 12.05
N SER A 253 32.13 10.36 13.03
CA SER A 253 31.20 10.94 14.02
C SER A 253 30.19 11.93 13.44
N ILE A 254 30.42 12.41 12.21
CA ILE A 254 29.62 13.47 11.60
C ILE A 254 28.15 13.05 11.42
N LEU A 255 27.88 11.82 10.95
CA LEU A 255 26.51 11.30 10.86
C LEU A 255 25.88 10.97 12.22
N ARG A 256 26.70 10.84 13.27
CA ARG A 256 26.23 10.64 14.65
C ARG A 256 25.84 11.97 15.31
N ASP A 257 26.54 13.05 14.96
CA ASP A 257 26.37 14.37 15.53
C ASP A 257 25.24 15.18 14.86
N TYR A 258 24.91 14.88 13.59
CA TYR A 258 23.89 15.60 12.81
C TYR A 258 22.69 14.71 12.41
N GLU A 259 21.69 14.63 13.28
CA GLU A 259 20.48 13.82 13.07
C GLU A 259 19.58 14.32 11.92
N SER A 260 19.64 15.61 11.60
CA SER A 260 18.94 16.21 10.46
C SER A 260 19.40 15.61 9.12
N ILE A 261 20.70 15.42 8.94
CA ILE A 261 21.30 14.82 7.73
C ILE A 261 20.87 13.36 7.60
N LYS A 262 20.88 12.62 8.71
CA LYS A 262 20.45 11.22 8.77
C LYS A 262 18.98 11.05 8.36
N ASN A 263 18.10 11.93 8.82
CA ASN A 263 16.68 11.88 8.49
C ASN A 263 16.39 12.28 7.03
N LEU A 264 17.14 13.26 6.50
CA LEU A 264 17.05 13.66 5.08
C LEU A 264 17.53 12.53 4.15
N LEU A 265 18.65 11.89 4.48
CA LEU A 265 19.16 10.75 3.70
C LEU A 265 18.18 9.59 3.72
N LYS A 266 17.62 9.26 4.90
CA LYS A 266 16.61 8.20 5.01
C LYS A 266 15.38 8.47 4.16
N SER A 267 14.80 9.67 4.22
CA SER A 267 13.59 10.00 3.46
C SER A 267 13.83 9.89 1.96
N GLN A 268 14.96 10.39 1.47
CA GLN A 268 15.34 10.30 0.08
C GLN A 268 15.63 8.87 -0.39
N MET A 269 16.35 8.08 0.41
CA MET A 269 16.62 6.68 0.09
C MET A 269 15.33 5.85 0.06
N ILE A 270 14.38 6.09 0.98
CA ILE A 270 13.07 5.43 0.98
C ILE A 270 12.32 5.74 -0.33
N ILE A 271 12.26 7.01 -0.73
CA ILE A 271 11.58 7.42 -1.99
C ILE A 271 12.20 6.72 -3.21
N LEU A 272 13.53 6.61 -3.27
CA LEU A 272 14.20 5.95 -4.39
C LEU A 272 14.04 4.42 -4.38
N LEU A 273 13.90 3.82 -3.20
CA LEU A 273 13.73 2.37 -3.02
C LEU A 273 12.27 1.90 -3.20
N ASP A 274 11.30 2.82 -3.22
CA ASP A 274 9.89 2.47 -3.34
C ASP A 274 9.52 1.79 -4.67
N ASP A 275 10.31 2.02 -5.73
CA ASP A 275 10.11 1.38 -7.04
C ASP A 275 10.78 -0.02 -7.18
N PHE A 276 11.48 -0.51 -6.14
CA PHE A 276 12.13 -1.83 -6.15
C PHE A 276 11.22 -2.92 -5.54
N PRO A 277 11.04 -4.11 -6.16
CA PRO A 277 11.70 -4.65 -7.36
C PRO A 277 10.92 -4.46 -8.67
N GLU A 278 9.76 -3.81 -8.66
CA GLU A 278 8.77 -3.87 -9.74
C GLU A 278 9.21 -3.19 -11.06
N LYS A 279 9.99 -2.10 -11.01
CA LYS A 279 10.24 -1.26 -12.21
C LYS A 279 11.70 -1.11 -12.64
N LYS A 280 12.66 -1.38 -11.76
CA LYS A 280 14.09 -1.11 -12.01
C LYS A 280 14.97 -2.26 -11.54
N LYS A 281 16.03 -2.54 -12.29
CA LYS A 281 17.05 -3.51 -11.88
C LYS A 281 17.76 -2.96 -10.65
N LEU A 282 18.04 -3.84 -9.69
CA LEU A 282 18.74 -3.51 -8.44
C LEU A 282 20.01 -2.67 -8.68
N LYS A 283 20.78 -2.99 -9.74
CA LYS A 283 22.00 -2.28 -10.11
C LYS A 283 21.77 -0.80 -10.42
N ASP A 284 20.73 -0.48 -11.18
CA ASP A 284 20.45 0.91 -11.61
C ASP A 284 19.97 1.75 -10.41
N ILE A 285 19.21 1.13 -9.51
CA ILE A 285 18.77 1.76 -8.26
C ILE A 285 19.97 2.02 -7.34
N LEU A 286 20.88 1.06 -7.20
CA LEU A 286 22.09 1.23 -6.37
C LEU A 286 23.02 2.32 -6.90
N ILE A 287 23.15 2.46 -8.23
CA ILE A 287 23.90 3.57 -8.84
C ILE A 287 23.22 4.91 -8.52
N SER A 288 21.92 5.04 -8.77
CA SER A 288 21.16 6.26 -8.46
C SER A 288 21.20 6.62 -6.97
N LEU A 289 21.13 5.61 -6.09
CA LEU A 289 21.27 5.79 -4.65
C LEU A 289 22.67 6.30 -4.30
N SER A 290 23.73 5.70 -4.86
CA SER A 290 25.10 6.13 -4.57
C SER A 290 25.33 7.60 -4.93
N GLU A 291 24.85 8.04 -6.10
CA GLU A 291 25.02 9.42 -6.57
C GLU A 291 24.22 10.41 -5.73
N GLN A 292 22.97 10.07 -5.39
CA GLN A 292 22.13 10.93 -4.57
C GLN A 292 22.68 11.06 -3.14
N VAL A 293 23.16 9.96 -2.57
CA VAL A 293 23.77 9.95 -1.24
C VAL A 293 25.03 10.80 -1.20
N ILE A 294 25.91 10.66 -2.19
CA ILE A 294 27.12 11.48 -2.30
C ILE A 294 26.75 12.95 -2.42
N LYS A 295 25.79 13.30 -3.29
CA LYS A 295 25.35 14.67 -3.52
C LYS A 295 24.75 15.29 -2.26
N THR A 296 23.78 14.64 -1.64
CA THR A 296 23.09 15.16 -0.45
C THR A 296 24.03 15.28 0.73
N THR A 297 24.96 14.34 0.90
CA THR A 297 25.93 14.43 1.98
C THR A 297 26.99 15.50 1.70
N ARG A 298 27.39 15.71 0.44
CA ARG A 298 28.26 16.82 0.03
C ARG A 298 27.60 18.17 0.30
N ASP A 299 26.38 18.38 -0.19
CA ASP A 299 25.63 19.65 -0.09
C ASP A 299 25.37 20.03 1.39
N GLU A 300 25.13 19.06 2.26
CA GLU A 300 24.94 19.31 3.69
C GLU A 300 26.25 19.51 4.45
N LEU A 301 27.36 18.87 4.04
CA LEU A 301 28.67 19.04 4.68
C LEU A 301 29.42 20.28 4.23
N ASP A 302 29.10 20.81 3.05
CA ASP A 302 29.63 22.09 2.57
C ASP A 302 29.20 23.25 3.49
N LYS A 303 27.99 23.15 4.06
CA LYS A 303 27.50 24.10 5.09
C LYS A 303 28.34 24.10 6.38
N TYR A 304 29.14 23.06 6.60
CA TYR A 304 30.00 22.91 7.78
C TYR A 304 31.50 22.90 7.43
N ASP A 305 31.87 23.24 6.19
CA ASP A 305 33.26 23.24 5.66
C ASP A 305 33.99 21.89 5.82
N LYS A 306 33.21 20.78 5.83
CA LYS A 306 33.71 19.40 6.01
C LYS A 306 33.53 18.53 4.76
N ALA A 307 33.16 19.12 3.62
CA ALA A 307 32.90 18.42 2.37
C ALA A 307 34.11 17.61 1.85
N LYS A 308 35.33 17.97 2.26
CA LYS A 308 36.59 17.33 1.85
C LYS A 308 36.65 15.83 2.18
N ILE A 309 36.06 15.41 3.30
CA ILE A 309 36.04 14.01 3.76
C ILE A 309 35.24 13.10 2.80
N ILE A 310 34.24 13.65 2.13
CA ILE A 310 33.43 12.90 1.15
C ILE A 310 34.07 12.92 -0.23
N ILE A 311 34.72 14.01 -0.61
CA ILE A 311 35.48 14.08 -1.86
C ILE A 311 36.60 13.03 -1.86
N ASP A 312 37.28 12.85 -0.74
CA ASP A 312 38.37 11.87 -0.60
C ASP A 312 37.87 10.40 -0.59
N ASN A 313 36.57 10.16 -0.30
CA ASN A 313 35.98 8.82 -0.19
C ASN A 313 34.88 8.54 -1.22
N GLU A 314 34.71 9.38 -2.24
CA GLU A 314 33.60 9.33 -3.19
C GLU A 314 33.57 8.02 -3.98
N GLU A 315 34.71 7.59 -4.54
CA GLU A 315 34.85 6.30 -5.23
C GLU A 315 34.62 5.13 -4.27
N ASN A 316 35.14 5.20 -3.04
CA ASN A 316 34.95 4.16 -2.03
C ASN A 316 33.47 3.98 -1.64
N ILE A 317 32.70 5.07 -1.53
CA ILE A 317 31.27 5.03 -1.26
C ILE A 317 30.52 4.42 -2.46
N LYS A 318 30.86 4.83 -3.69
CA LYS A 318 30.22 4.33 -4.90
C LYS A 318 30.48 2.83 -5.10
N ASP A 319 31.72 2.39 -4.90
CA ASP A 319 32.11 0.99 -5.01
C ASP A 319 31.48 0.14 -3.89
N ALA A 320 31.44 0.65 -2.66
CA ALA A 320 30.80 -0.04 -1.55
C ALA A 320 29.29 -0.21 -1.76
N ILE A 321 28.59 0.80 -2.29
CA ILE A 321 27.14 0.73 -2.52
C ILE A 321 26.82 -0.16 -3.74
N THR A 322 27.60 -0.10 -4.81
CA THR A 322 27.39 -0.97 -5.98
C THR A 322 27.74 -2.44 -5.69
N ALA A 323 28.69 -2.69 -4.77
CA ALA A 323 29.00 -4.03 -4.28
C ALA A 323 27.83 -4.70 -3.51
N ILE A 324 26.89 -3.93 -2.96
CA ILE A 324 25.69 -4.47 -2.27
C ILE A 324 24.81 -5.29 -3.25
N GLY A 325 24.88 -5.01 -4.55
CA GLY A 325 24.14 -5.74 -5.57
C GLY A 325 24.60 -7.18 -5.80
N GLN A 326 25.64 -7.65 -5.09
CA GLN A 326 26.09 -9.04 -5.12
C GLN A 326 25.30 -9.85 -4.06
N HIS A 327 24.68 -10.95 -4.49
CA HIS A 327 23.78 -11.81 -3.69
C HIS A 327 24.31 -12.12 -2.26
N HIS A 328 25.63 -12.27 -2.13
CA HIS A 328 26.30 -12.66 -0.89
C HIS A 328 26.33 -11.56 0.19
N VAL A 329 26.23 -10.29 -0.21
CA VAL A 329 26.28 -9.13 0.71
C VAL A 329 24.93 -8.92 1.39
N ILE A 330 23.84 -9.23 0.69
CA ILE A 330 22.47 -9.11 1.18
C ILE A 330 22.24 -10.05 2.36
N GLU A 331 22.57 -11.33 2.21
CA GLU A 331 22.48 -12.31 3.30
C GLU A 331 23.31 -11.86 4.50
N HIS A 332 24.58 -11.48 4.27
CA HIS A 332 25.52 -11.07 5.32
C HIS A 332 25.14 -9.75 6.02
N ALA A 333 24.44 -8.85 5.34
CA ALA A 333 23.96 -7.59 5.91
C ALA A 333 22.65 -7.78 6.70
N VAL A 334 21.79 -8.75 6.35
CA VAL A 334 20.63 -9.14 7.15
C VAL A 334 21.11 -9.70 8.48
N PHE A 335 22.16 -10.54 8.44
CA PHE A 335 22.87 -11.02 9.61
C PHE A 335 23.41 -9.89 10.48
N LYS A 336 23.99 -8.85 9.90
CA LYS A 336 24.48 -7.72 10.69
C LYS A 336 23.32 -6.93 11.29
N LEU A 337 22.26 -6.64 10.54
CA LEU A 337 21.22 -5.68 10.96
C LEU A 337 20.15 -6.22 11.89
N LEU A 338 19.73 -7.48 11.73
CA LEU A 338 18.79 -8.10 12.67
C LEU A 338 19.42 -8.32 14.05
N PHE A 339 20.76 -8.40 14.11
CA PHE A 339 21.48 -8.80 15.32
C PHE A 339 22.43 -7.73 15.90
N PHE A 340 22.67 -6.59 15.23
CA PHE A 340 23.48 -5.48 15.79
C PHE A 340 22.78 -4.68 16.89
N PHE A 341 21.44 -4.68 16.96
CA PHE A 341 20.70 -3.80 17.88
C PHE A 341 20.69 -4.26 19.36
N ARG A 342 21.68 -5.05 19.79
CA ARG A 342 21.79 -5.49 21.19
C ARG A 342 23.21 -5.39 21.78
N SER A 343 24.02 -4.44 21.34
CA SER A 343 25.26 -4.02 22.03
C SER A 343 25.07 -2.73 22.81
#